data_AF-A0A8H5YWK6-F1
#
_entry.id   AF-A0A8H5YWK6-F1
#
_cell.length_a   1.000
_cell.length_b   1.000
_cell.length_c   1.000
_cell.angle_alpha   90.00
_cell.angle_beta   90.00
_cell.angle_gamma   90.00
#
_symmetry.space_group_name_H-M   'P 1'
#
loop_
_entity.id
_entity.type
_entity.pdbx_description
1 polymer ?
#
loop_
_entity_poly.entity_id
_entity_poly.type
_entity_poly.pdbx_seq_one_letter_code
_entity_poly.pdbx_strand_id
1 'polypeptide(L)'
;MAHNSDRLPWDALASTLELRRTNPCQHDACNLHARIQPDSRAKLANFVDIFMQKVAEDAAQQRKQYPEEYEVPEGNEVIISDEAATKIESTVRRWHPEVYWPDSDDELETFKQPTTKKLCPHTNESDNCGCVLPYKERKMSAFQRSQVQNDCFKFDVDNRESFRNLKVVESLILHGEMDPVLRSCAYEECQLAKWREHRECDCTQAYFGWRSIYEDAIRMYVILNVIRQFPETWDADGSPIDDYRHLAAYQQAVRSSTESGYRSEIAMFPHRDFLGIEKGQFWWSPRPHDVTRWKHIMRFDANGFQNYQKGLDRFGFPYSDDESDAESHDGSSTKSSNGSNADDDSDDGSADEPEEKDPEEVENMFYTLEFYPLGLMSYDDFLNFEKLLEYRPSPPDIPRVRSLLFHIGLPPEISDRILEYADYAPRGSLPVPGQPLHPQCRQELDRYLEHCWQLVVRCYMLGNELDGRDGMDIESFVREEVKDCLVELFSCRCDGVHDSFCGFDAELTEDFDVVR
;
A
#
# COMPACT_ATOMS: atom_id res chain seq x y z
N MET A 1 20.84 12.34 -2.86
CA MET A 1 20.87 13.42 -1.85
C MET A 1 20.81 12.76 -0.49
N ALA A 2 21.51 13.29 0.52
CA ALA A 2 21.51 12.73 1.87
C ALA A 2 20.35 13.33 2.66
N HIS A 3 19.63 12.51 3.44
CA HIS A 3 18.58 12.96 4.36
C HIS A 3 19.11 14.05 5.29
N ASN A 4 18.38 15.16 5.39
CA ASN A 4 18.70 16.22 6.34
C ASN A 4 17.88 15.99 7.62
N SER A 5 18.45 15.22 8.56
CA SER A 5 17.80 14.95 9.86
C SER A 5 17.53 16.22 10.65
N ASP A 6 18.31 17.28 10.43
CA ASP A 6 18.20 18.54 11.20
C ASP A 6 17.10 19.47 10.66
N ARG A 7 16.36 19.01 9.63
CA ARG A 7 15.27 19.76 8.99
C ARG A 7 14.11 20.06 9.95
N LEU A 8 13.83 19.14 10.87
CA LEU A 8 12.68 19.17 11.78
C LEU A 8 13.13 18.97 13.24
N PRO A 9 12.38 19.49 14.23
CA PRO A 9 12.77 19.43 15.63
C PRO A 9 12.44 18.07 16.26
N TRP A 10 13.09 17.01 15.79
CA TRP A 10 12.83 15.63 16.24
C TRP A 10 13.06 15.44 17.73
N ASP A 11 14.08 16.07 18.31
CA ASP A 11 14.34 16.01 19.76
C ASP A 11 13.16 16.54 20.58
N ALA A 12 12.54 17.63 20.11
CA ALA A 12 11.39 18.24 20.77
C ALA A 12 10.17 17.31 20.69
N LEU A 13 9.92 16.72 19.51
CA LEU A 13 8.86 15.73 19.32
C LEU A 13 9.10 14.46 20.17
N ALA A 14 10.30 13.89 20.14
CA ALA A 14 10.63 12.70 20.93
C ALA A 14 10.51 12.97 22.45
N SER A 15 10.78 14.19 22.90
CA SER A 15 10.59 14.57 24.31
C SER A 15 9.14 14.50 24.79
N THR A 16 8.16 14.55 23.87
CA THR A 16 6.74 14.38 24.20
C THR A 16 6.33 12.91 24.22
N LEU A 17 7.25 11.98 23.98
CA LEU A 17 6.98 10.56 23.86
C LEU A 17 7.77 9.74 24.89
N GLU A 18 7.20 8.62 25.32
CA GLU A 18 7.89 7.59 26.09
C GLU A 18 7.60 6.20 25.56
N LEU A 19 8.62 5.35 25.55
CA LEU A 19 8.47 3.94 25.24
C LEU A 19 7.87 3.21 26.45
N ARG A 20 6.74 2.52 26.28
CA ARG A 20 6.21 1.61 27.30
C ARG A 20 6.10 0.18 26.76
N ARG A 21 6.50 -0.76 27.61
CA ARG A 21 6.56 -2.19 27.27
C ARG A 21 5.24 -2.92 27.43
N THR A 22 4.40 -2.47 28.35
CA THR A 22 3.05 -2.98 28.54
C THR A 22 2.15 -1.81 28.86
N ASN A 23 1.00 -1.78 28.19
CA ASN A 23 -0.02 -0.81 28.49
C ASN A 23 -1.39 -1.49 28.52
N PRO A 24 -2.08 -1.49 29.69
CA PRO A 24 -3.43 -2.02 29.79
C PRO A 24 -4.42 -1.36 28.84
N CYS A 25 -4.19 -0.11 28.41
CA CYS A 25 -5.01 0.47 27.36
C CYS A 25 -4.75 -0.27 26.05
N GLN A 26 -3.53 -0.37 25.54
CA GLN A 26 -3.19 -0.97 24.22
C GLN A 26 -3.17 -2.51 24.23
N HIS A 27 -4.02 -3.14 25.04
CA HIS A 27 -4.11 -4.60 25.15
C HIS A 27 -2.76 -5.25 25.47
N ASP A 28 -1.91 -4.58 26.25
CA ASP A 28 -0.54 -4.96 26.59
C ASP A 28 0.49 -4.89 25.43
N ALA A 29 0.16 -4.23 24.32
CA ALA A 29 1.11 -4.01 23.22
C ALA A 29 2.28 -3.09 23.61
N CYS A 30 3.45 -3.36 23.03
CA CYS A 30 4.61 -2.49 23.13
C CYS A 30 4.45 -1.32 22.14
N ASN A 31 4.52 -0.07 22.61
CA ASN A 31 4.42 1.10 21.74
C ASN A 31 4.97 2.39 22.37
N LEU A 32 4.96 3.46 21.58
CA LEU A 32 5.18 4.84 22.03
C LEU A 32 3.90 5.40 22.68
N HIS A 33 4.09 6.24 23.70
CA HIS A 33 3.01 6.91 24.41
C HIS A 33 3.31 8.38 24.60
N ALA A 34 2.28 9.21 24.54
CA ALA A 34 2.40 10.62 24.82
C ALA A 34 2.69 10.86 26.32
N ARG A 35 3.75 11.63 26.60
CA ARG A 35 4.00 12.20 27.93
C ARG A 35 3.07 13.38 28.11
N ILE A 36 2.18 13.31 29.10
CA ILE A 36 1.32 14.45 29.47
C ILE A 36 2.15 15.44 30.28
N GLN A 37 2.82 16.37 29.59
CA GLN A 37 3.53 17.50 30.18
C GLN A 37 2.84 18.82 29.80
N PRO A 38 3.00 19.89 30.60
CA PRO A 38 2.34 21.17 30.32
C PRO A 38 2.66 21.75 28.93
N ASP A 39 3.82 21.43 28.36
CA ASP A 39 4.29 21.93 27.07
C ASP A 39 4.15 20.93 25.91
N SER A 40 3.66 19.70 26.15
CA SER A 40 3.58 18.66 25.11
C SER A 40 2.70 19.08 23.93
N ARG A 41 1.53 19.67 24.19
CA ARG A 41 0.62 20.14 23.13
C ARG A 41 1.27 21.22 22.27
N ALA A 42 1.93 22.19 22.91
CA ALA A 42 2.63 23.27 22.21
C ALA A 42 3.81 22.74 21.36
N LYS A 43 4.55 21.74 21.85
CA LYS A 43 5.61 21.08 21.08
C LYS A 43 5.08 20.34 19.85
N LEU A 44 3.95 19.64 19.98
CA LEU A 44 3.29 18.94 18.86
C LEU A 44 2.79 19.95 17.81
N ALA A 45 2.08 21.00 18.22
CA ALA A 45 1.63 22.07 17.33
C ALA A 45 2.81 22.72 16.59
N ASN A 46 3.86 23.09 17.33
CA ASN A 46 5.06 23.68 16.74
C ASN A 46 5.79 22.72 15.80
N PHE A 47 5.78 21.40 16.05
CA PHE A 47 6.33 20.42 15.11
C PHE A 47 5.54 20.42 13.80
N VAL A 48 4.21 20.39 13.85
CA VAL A 48 3.35 20.45 12.66
C VAL A 48 3.59 21.74 11.88
N ASP A 49 3.66 22.89 12.55
CA ASP A 49 3.90 24.18 11.87
C ASP A 49 5.25 24.23 11.17
N ILE A 50 6.32 23.74 11.83
CA ILE A 50 7.65 23.66 11.21
C ILE A 50 7.66 22.64 10.06
N PHE A 51 6.95 21.52 10.19
CA PHE A 51 6.80 20.54 9.11
C PHE A 51 6.17 21.20 7.88
N MET A 52 5.03 21.87 8.05
CA MET A 52 4.31 22.54 6.97
C MET A 52 5.15 23.65 6.33
N GLN A 53 5.80 24.47 7.16
CA GLN A 53 6.71 25.51 6.67
C GLN A 53 7.82 24.91 5.79
N LYS A 54 8.44 23.81 6.22
CA LYS A 54 9.55 23.18 5.48
C LYS A 54 9.09 22.53 4.18
N VAL A 55 7.94 21.86 4.18
CA VAL A 55 7.36 21.30 2.95
C VAL A 55 7.04 22.42 1.96
N ALA A 56 6.43 23.52 2.41
CA ALA A 56 6.10 24.66 1.56
C ALA A 56 7.35 25.35 0.98
N GLU A 57 8.39 25.56 1.80
CA GLU A 57 9.68 26.12 1.37
C GLU A 57 10.35 25.23 0.31
N ASP A 58 10.45 23.92 0.57
CA ASP A 58 11.07 22.97 -0.36
C ASP A 58 10.25 22.82 -1.64
N ALA A 59 8.92 22.82 -1.57
CA ALA A 59 8.03 22.76 -2.73
C ALA A 59 8.15 24.02 -3.61
N ALA A 60 8.16 25.21 -3.00
CA ALA A 60 8.39 26.45 -3.71
C ALA A 60 9.79 26.48 -4.35
N GLN A 61 10.80 25.94 -3.68
CA GLN A 61 12.15 25.87 -4.21
C GLN A 61 12.27 24.84 -5.36
N GLN A 62 11.57 23.72 -5.28
CA GLN A 62 11.51 22.75 -6.37
C GLN A 62 10.73 23.30 -7.57
N ARG A 63 9.63 24.02 -7.33
CA ARG A 63 8.78 24.61 -8.38
C ARG A 63 9.52 25.59 -9.29
N LYS A 64 10.52 26.31 -8.75
CA LYS A 64 11.41 27.22 -9.51
C LYS A 64 12.28 26.52 -10.57
N GLN A 65 12.39 25.19 -10.53
CA GLN A 65 13.11 24.42 -11.55
C GLN A 65 12.30 24.27 -12.85
N TYR A 66 11.01 24.62 -12.81
CA TYR A 66 10.07 24.53 -13.92
C TYR A 66 9.62 25.94 -14.35
N PRO A 67 9.15 26.13 -15.60
CA PRO A 67 8.53 27.37 -16.05
C PRO A 67 7.47 27.89 -15.08
N GLU A 68 7.48 29.19 -14.77
CA GLU A 68 6.52 29.80 -13.82
C GLU A 68 5.08 29.61 -14.29
N GLU A 69 4.84 29.82 -15.59
CA GLU A 69 3.55 29.61 -16.24
C GLU A 69 3.71 28.66 -17.44
N TYR A 70 2.65 27.92 -17.74
CA TYR A 70 2.57 27.04 -18.90
C TYR A 70 1.41 27.48 -19.81
N GLU A 71 1.66 27.51 -21.12
CA GLU A 71 0.58 27.58 -22.11
C GLU A 71 -0.17 26.23 -22.11
N VAL A 72 -1.50 26.28 -22.28
CA VAL A 72 -2.33 25.08 -22.32
C VAL A 72 -1.91 24.23 -23.53
N PRO A 73 -1.38 23.01 -23.33
CA PRO A 73 -0.93 22.17 -24.44
C PRO A 73 -2.11 21.77 -25.35
N GLU A 74 -1.87 21.65 -26.65
CA GLU A 74 -2.88 21.10 -27.56
C GLU A 74 -3.15 19.62 -27.22
N GLY A 75 -4.38 19.13 -27.41
CA GLY A 75 -4.73 17.76 -27.03
C GLY A 75 -3.86 16.68 -27.68
N ASN A 76 -3.37 16.91 -28.91
CA ASN A 76 -2.48 15.98 -29.62
C ASN A 76 -1.00 16.10 -29.22
N GLU A 77 -0.64 17.11 -28.42
CA GLU A 77 0.73 17.41 -28.04
C GLU A 77 1.27 16.36 -27.07
N VAL A 78 2.50 15.89 -27.29
CA VAL A 78 3.18 14.95 -26.39
C VAL A 78 3.77 15.71 -25.22
N ILE A 79 3.24 15.48 -24.03
CA ILE A 79 3.71 16.14 -22.81
C ILE A 79 4.65 15.26 -21.97
N ILE A 80 4.62 13.92 -22.16
CA ILE A 80 5.60 13.01 -21.56
C ILE A 80 6.73 12.76 -22.56
N SER A 81 7.93 13.28 -22.26
CA SER A 81 9.12 13.09 -23.09
C SER A 81 9.61 11.63 -23.12
N ASP A 82 10.49 11.30 -24.06
CA ASP A 82 11.09 9.95 -24.16
C ASP A 82 11.91 9.62 -22.89
N GLU A 83 12.61 10.62 -22.35
CA GLU A 83 13.39 10.49 -21.12
C GLU A 83 12.49 10.21 -19.90
N ALA A 84 11.40 10.98 -19.75
CA ALA A 84 10.45 10.78 -18.67
C ALA A 84 9.77 9.41 -18.77
N ALA A 85 9.34 9.03 -19.97
CA ALA A 85 8.74 7.72 -20.23
C ALA A 85 9.70 6.55 -19.93
N THR A 86 11.00 6.73 -20.21
CA THR A 86 12.04 5.72 -19.89
C THR A 86 12.22 5.58 -18.38
N LYS A 87 12.21 6.69 -17.62
CA LYS A 87 12.36 6.66 -16.16
C LYS A 87 11.22 5.92 -15.47
N ILE A 88 9.98 6.13 -15.92
CA ILE A 88 8.81 5.47 -15.32
C ILE A 88 8.55 4.06 -15.84
N GLU A 89 9.29 3.58 -16.84
CA GLU A 89 9.02 2.32 -17.54
C GLU A 89 8.87 1.12 -16.58
N SER A 90 9.78 0.98 -15.61
CA SER A 90 9.75 -0.13 -14.65
C SER A 90 8.51 -0.09 -13.76
N THR A 91 8.09 1.10 -13.35
CA THR A 91 6.86 1.30 -12.57
C THR A 91 5.64 0.98 -13.41
N VAL A 92 5.59 1.48 -14.65
CA VAL A 92 4.48 1.21 -15.58
C VAL A 92 4.32 -0.29 -15.83
N ARG A 93 5.42 -1.01 -16.07
CA ARG A 93 5.38 -2.48 -16.21
C ARG A 93 4.79 -3.19 -15.00
N ARG A 94 5.03 -2.67 -13.79
CA ARG A 94 4.61 -3.33 -12.54
C ARG A 94 3.10 -3.24 -12.31
N TRP A 95 2.46 -2.17 -12.76
CA TRP A 95 1.00 -1.99 -12.61
C TRP A 95 0.20 -2.22 -13.90
N HIS A 96 0.84 -2.20 -15.08
CA HIS A 96 0.21 -2.52 -16.35
C HIS A 96 -0.01 -4.04 -16.41
N PRO A 97 -1.26 -4.52 -16.45
CA PRO A 97 -1.57 -5.93 -16.24
C PRO A 97 -0.98 -6.84 -17.32
N GLU A 98 -0.46 -8.01 -16.91
CA GLU A 98 -0.05 -9.08 -17.82
C GLU A 98 -1.24 -9.87 -18.36
N VAL A 99 -2.36 -9.98 -17.62
CA VAL A 99 -3.53 -10.76 -18.02
C VAL A 99 -4.78 -10.15 -17.37
N TYR A 100 -5.78 -9.80 -18.18
CA TYR A 100 -7.16 -9.67 -17.70
C TYR A 100 -7.89 -10.95 -18.15
N TRP A 101 -8.51 -11.66 -17.22
CA TRP A 101 -9.45 -12.74 -17.52
C TRP A 101 -10.80 -12.08 -17.79
N PRO A 102 -11.32 -12.07 -19.03
CA PRO A 102 -12.70 -11.74 -19.25
C PRO A 102 -13.52 -12.96 -18.82
N ASP A 103 -14.22 -12.84 -17.70
CA ASP A 103 -15.38 -13.69 -17.49
C ASP A 103 -16.42 -13.31 -18.56
N SER A 104 -16.74 -14.29 -19.40
CA SER A 104 -17.82 -14.32 -20.40
C SER A 104 -17.79 -13.27 -21.53
N ASP A 105 -17.61 -13.77 -22.76
CA ASP A 105 -18.19 -13.35 -24.04
C ASP A 105 -18.21 -11.87 -24.51
N ASP A 106 -17.59 -10.93 -23.79
CA ASP A 106 -17.40 -9.58 -24.32
C ASP A 106 -16.09 -9.46 -25.10
N GLU A 107 -16.20 -9.15 -26.40
CA GLU A 107 -15.12 -8.67 -27.28
C GLU A 107 -14.64 -7.27 -26.86
N LEU A 108 -14.31 -7.06 -25.58
CA LEU A 108 -13.64 -5.86 -25.11
C LEU A 108 -12.20 -5.88 -25.63
N GLU A 109 -11.82 -4.83 -26.38
CA GLU A 109 -10.45 -4.64 -26.89
C GLU A 109 -9.42 -4.88 -25.79
N THR A 110 -8.74 -6.02 -25.86
CA THR A 110 -7.83 -6.49 -24.81
C THR A 110 -6.51 -5.71 -24.87
N PHE A 111 -6.09 -5.16 -23.73
CA PHE A 111 -4.75 -4.58 -23.61
C PHE A 111 -3.70 -5.67 -23.83
N LYS A 112 -2.96 -5.58 -24.93
CA LYS A 112 -1.86 -6.51 -25.20
C LYS A 112 -0.68 -6.23 -24.28
N GLN A 113 -0.05 -7.29 -23.79
CA GLN A 113 1.13 -7.22 -22.93
C GLN A 113 2.24 -6.34 -23.54
N PRO A 114 3.03 -5.63 -22.71
CA PRO A 114 4.25 -4.97 -23.12
C PRO A 114 5.34 -5.95 -23.61
N THR A 115 5.36 -6.27 -24.90
CA THR A 115 6.31 -7.27 -25.49
C THR A 115 7.73 -6.73 -25.69
N THR A 116 7.96 -5.42 -25.55
CA THR A 116 9.25 -4.78 -25.87
C THR A 116 9.79 -3.91 -24.74
N LYS A 117 11.12 -3.97 -24.49
CA LYS A 117 11.90 -3.11 -23.56
C LYS A 117 12.27 -1.75 -24.15
N LYS A 118 11.38 -1.18 -24.96
CA LYS A 118 11.63 0.07 -25.68
C LYS A 118 10.39 0.95 -25.63
N LEU A 119 10.60 2.27 -25.65
CA LEU A 119 9.54 3.26 -25.85
C LEU A 119 8.69 2.89 -27.06
N CYS A 120 7.38 3.16 -26.97
CA CYS A 120 6.45 2.82 -28.04
C CYS A 120 6.89 3.49 -29.36
N PRO A 121 7.30 2.72 -30.38
CA PRO A 121 7.70 3.28 -31.68
C PRO A 121 6.48 3.64 -32.53
N HIS A 122 5.27 3.28 -32.08
CA HIS A 122 4.04 3.47 -32.82
C HIS A 122 3.45 4.84 -32.49
N THR A 123 3.19 5.64 -33.53
CA THR A 123 2.52 6.94 -33.42
C THR A 123 1.00 6.85 -33.63
N ASN A 124 0.49 5.64 -33.91
CA ASN A 124 -0.95 5.40 -34.03
C ASN A 124 -1.61 5.45 -32.64
N GLU A 125 -2.89 5.79 -32.60
CA GLU A 125 -3.65 5.90 -31.35
C GLU A 125 -4.16 4.54 -30.83
N SER A 126 -3.65 3.43 -31.35
CA SER A 126 -4.12 2.09 -31.02
C SER A 126 -3.45 1.55 -29.75
N ASP A 127 -4.26 0.98 -28.84
CA ASP A 127 -3.78 0.25 -27.66
C ASP A 127 -3.22 -1.13 -27.98
N ASN A 128 -3.39 -1.61 -29.21
CA ASN A 128 -2.96 -2.94 -29.63
C ASN A 128 -1.45 -3.05 -29.88
N CYS A 129 -0.69 -2.00 -29.59
CA CYS A 129 0.75 -1.96 -29.83
C CYS A 129 1.58 -2.81 -28.86
N GLY A 130 1.01 -3.23 -27.72
CA GLY A 130 1.72 -4.03 -26.71
C GLY A 130 3.00 -3.35 -26.23
N CYS A 131 2.97 -2.04 -26.03
CA CYS A 131 4.07 -1.24 -25.51
C CYS A 131 3.78 -0.83 -24.06
N VAL A 132 4.83 -0.65 -23.24
CA VAL A 132 4.70 -0.33 -21.80
C VAL A 132 3.85 0.92 -21.58
N LEU A 133 4.18 2.00 -22.29
CA LEU A 133 3.43 3.25 -22.29
C LEU A 133 3.06 3.60 -23.73
N PRO A 134 1.81 3.35 -24.16
CA PRO A 134 1.36 3.69 -25.50
C PRO A 134 1.51 5.18 -25.81
N TYR A 135 1.73 5.52 -27.08
CA TYR A 135 1.93 6.91 -27.50
C TYR A 135 0.73 7.81 -27.15
N LYS A 136 -0.50 7.28 -27.21
CA LYS A 136 -1.71 8.03 -26.81
C LYS A 136 -1.69 8.44 -25.32
N GLU A 137 -1.09 7.64 -24.44
CA GLU A 137 -1.00 7.93 -23.00
C GLU A 137 0.05 9.01 -22.66
N ARG A 138 0.87 9.41 -23.64
CA ARG A 138 1.89 10.45 -23.51
C ARG A 138 1.40 11.84 -23.92
N LYS A 139 0.22 11.91 -24.54
CA LYS A 139 -0.36 13.14 -25.06
C LYS A 139 -1.20 13.87 -24.02
N MET A 140 -1.33 15.19 -24.16
CA MET A 140 -2.22 16.00 -23.33
C MET A 140 -3.66 15.49 -23.32
N SER A 141 -4.17 14.96 -24.44
CA SER A 141 -5.53 14.40 -24.52
C SER A 141 -5.79 13.26 -23.53
N ALA A 142 -4.75 12.53 -23.08
CA ALA A 142 -4.91 11.53 -22.03
C ALA A 142 -5.19 12.15 -20.66
N PHE A 143 -4.62 13.34 -20.39
CA PHE A 143 -4.79 14.11 -19.16
C PHE A 143 -6.07 14.96 -19.16
N GLN A 144 -6.69 15.14 -20.33
CA GLN A 144 -7.98 15.83 -20.50
C GLN A 144 -9.19 14.88 -20.33
N ARG A 145 -8.96 13.58 -20.10
CA ARG A 145 -10.04 12.61 -19.91
C ARG A 145 -10.78 12.92 -18.60
N SER A 146 -12.10 12.96 -18.67
CA SER A 146 -12.95 13.28 -17.52
C SER A 146 -12.84 12.21 -16.43
N GLN A 147 -12.89 12.67 -15.18
CA GLN A 147 -13.20 11.87 -14.01
C GLN A 147 -14.69 12.06 -13.72
N VAL A 148 -15.41 10.96 -13.54
CA VAL A 148 -16.85 10.97 -13.35
C VAL A 148 -17.19 10.23 -12.06
N GLN A 149 -18.05 10.83 -11.23
CA GLN A 149 -18.64 10.09 -10.11
C GLN A 149 -19.52 8.99 -10.67
N ASN A 150 -19.31 7.76 -10.23
CA ASN A 150 -19.98 6.58 -10.77
C ASN A 150 -20.73 5.82 -9.69
N ASP A 151 -21.79 5.12 -10.09
CA ASP A 151 -22.51 4.19 -9.22
C ASP A 151 -21.72 2.88 -9.02
N CYS A 152 -22.21 2.03 -8.12
CA CYS A 152 -21.70 0.68 -7.91
C CYS A 152 -21.54 -0.08 -9.23
N PHE A 153 -20.42 -0.80 -9.39
CA PHE A 153 -20.10 -1.62 -10.58
C PHE A 153 -19.95 -0.84 -11.90
N LYS A 154 -19.98 0.50 -11.89
CA LYS A 154 -19.83 1.33 -13.10
C LYS A 154 -18.44 1.95 -13.26
N PHE A 155 -17.54 1.77 -12.29
CA PHE A 155 -16.23 2.39 -12.32
C PHE A 155 -15.45 2.13 -13.61
N ASP A 156 -15.33 0.87 -14.05
CA ASP A 156 -14.57 0.52 -15.26
C ASP A 156 -15.28 0.91 -16.56
N VAL A 157 -16.59 1.18 -16.51
CA VAL A 157 -17.35 1.71 -17.65
C VAL A 157 -17.03 3.20 -17.82
N ASP A 158 -17.04 3.94 -16.71
CA ASP A 158 -17.02 5.40 -16.74
C ASP A 158 -15.60 5.99 -16.66
N ASN A 159 -14.69 5.32 -15.95
CA ASN A 159 -13.40 5.88 -15.55
C ASN A 159 -12.17 5.08 -16.01
N ARG A 160 -12.30 3.95 -16.72
CA ARG A 160 -11.16 3.08 -17.04
C ARG A 160 -9.99 3.80 -17.72
N GLU A 161 -10.26 4.62 -18.74
CA GLU A 161 -9.22 5.33 -19.50
C GLU A 161 -8.62 6.52 -18.71
N SER A 162 -9.42 7.25 -17.93
CA SER A 162 -8.93 8.35 -17.08
C SER A 162 -8.14 7.81 -15.88
N PHE A 163 -8.60 6.70 -15.28
CA PHE A 163 -7.89 6.00 -14.21
C PHE A 163 -6.54 5.44 -14.67
N ARG A 164 -6.45 4.95 -15.92
CA ARG A 164 -5.16 4.55 -16.50
C ARG A 164 -4.19 5.72 -16.59
N ASN A 165 -4.67 6.91 -16.98
CA ASN A 165 -3.84 8.12 -17.01
C ASN A 165 -3.41 8.54 -15.59
N LEU A 166 -4.29 8.43 -14.59
CA LEU A 166 -3.91 8.65 -13.19
C LEU A 166 -2.73 7.75 -12.76
N LYS A 167 -2.74 6.46 -13.12
CA LYS A 167 -1.61 5.55 -12.81
C LYS A 167 -0.29 6.01 -13.46
N VAL A 168 -0.35 6.63 -14.64
CA VAL A 168 0.81 7.27 -15.28
C VAL A 168 1.26 8.49 -14.46
N VAL A 169 0.32 9.33 -14.00
CA VAL A 169 0.61 10.49 -13.14
C VAL A 169 1.26 10.07 -11.83
N GLU A 170 0.73 9.07 -11.14
CA GLU A 170 1.33 8.52 -9.92
C GLU A 170 2.77 8.04 -10.18
N SER A 171 2.99 7.38 -11.32
CA SER A 171 4.34 6.95 -11.72
C SER A 171 5.28 8.13 -11.96
N LEU A 172 4.82 9.21 -12.60
CA LEU A 172 5.59 10.43 -12.82
C LEU A 172 5.99 11.09 -11.49
N ILE A 173 5.05 11.20 -10.55
CA ILE A 173 5.29 11.77 -9.20
C ILE A 173 6.36 10.95 -8.46
N LEU A 174 6.25 9.63 -8.48
CA LEU A 174 7.22 8.73 -7.85
C LEU A 174 8.64 8.96 -8.38
N HIS A 175 8.80 9.14 -9.69
CA HIS A 175 10.11 9.34 -10.32
C HIS A 175 10.59 10.80 -10.33
N GLY A 176 9.76 11.75 -9.89
CA GLY A 176 10.11 13.18 -9.86
C GLY A 176 9.99 13.88 -11.20
N GLU A 177 9.33 13.23 -12.17
CA GLU A 177 9.06 13.79 -13.49
C GLU A 177 7.82 14.70 -13.41
N MET A 178 7.97 15.85 -12.76
CA MET A 178 6.84 16.76 -12.49
C MET A 178 6.47 17.64 -13.69
N ASP A 179 7.34 17.84 -14.68
CA ASP A 179 7.06 18.72 -15.82
C ASP A 179 5.77 18.33 -16.58
N PRO A 180 5.53 17.06 -16.97
CA PRO A 180 4.27 16.68 -17.62
C PRO A 180 3.05 16.86 -16.71
N VAL A 181 3.22 16.68 -15.39
CA VAL A 181 2.14 16.85 -14.41
C VAL A 181 1.75 18.33 -14.31
N LEU A 182 2.73 19.22 -14.13
CA LEU A 182 2.53 20.67 -14.06
C LEU A 182 1.92 21.22 -15.36
N ARG A 183 2.40 20.75 -16.52
CA ARG A 183 1.82 21.08 -17.83
C ARG A 183 0.35 20.70 -17.93
N SER A 184 -0.04 19.58 -17.33
CA SER A 184 -1.44 19.15 -17.33
C SER A 184 -2.34 20.02 -16.45
N CYS A 185 -1.79 20.64 -15.38
CA CYS A 185 -2.51 21.55 -14.49
C CYS A 185 -2.87 22.89 -15.16
N ALA A 186 -2.13 23.27 -16.22
CA ALA A 186 -2.44 24.46 -17.01
C ALA A 186 -3.83 24.39 -17.67
N TYR A 187 -4.33 23.17 -17.91
CA TYR A 187 -5.69 22.97 -18.38
C TYR A 187 -6.71 23.28 -17.27
N GLU A 188 -7.67 24.17 -17.55
CA GLU A 188 -8.63 24.65 -16.55
C GLU A 188 -9.48 23.52 -15.97
N GLU A 189 -9.92 22.58 -16.82
CA GLU A 189 -10.70 21.40 -16.41
C GLU A 189 -9.80 20.20 -16.04
N CYS A 190 -8.57 20.44 -15.58
CA CYS A 190 -7.70 19.38 -15.07
C CYS A 190 -8.40 18.60 -13.94
N GLN A 191 -8.57 17.29 -14.11
CA GLN A 191 -9.30 16.45 -13.16
C GLN A 191 -8.42 15.90 -12.03
N LEU A 192 -7.14 16.31 -11.96
CA LEU A 192 -6.21 15.79 -10.95
C LEU A 192 -6.64 16.15 -9.52
N ALA A 193 -7.35 17.27 -9.31
CA ALA A 193 -7.89 17.61 -7.99
C ALA A 193 -8.89 16.54 -7.51
N LYS A 194 -9.82 16.12 -8.37
CA LYS A 194 -10.78 15.03 -8.07
C LYS A 194 -10.10 13.69 -7.89
N TRP A 195 -9.03 13.43 -8.65
CA TRP A 195 -8.22 12.22 -8.51
C TRP A 195 -7.30 12.20 -7.29
N ARG A 196 -7.30 13.23 -6.44
CA ARG A 196 -6.61 13.19 -5.14
C ARG A 196 -7.06 11.97 -4.36
N GLU A 197 -8.37 11.79 -4.27
CA GLU A 197 -9.01 10.77 -3.47
C GLU A 197 -10.35 10.41 -4.11
N HIS A 198 -10.45 9.18 -4.61
CA HIS A 198 -11.63 8.65 -5.29
C HIS A 198 -11.99 7.28 -4.71
N ARG A 199 -13.26 6.91 -4.80
CA ARG A 199 -13.78 5.59 -4.41
C ARG A 199 -14.28 4.84 -5.62
N GLU A 200 -14.28 3.52 -5.56
CA GLU A 200 -14.86 2.72 -6.64
C GLU A 200 -16.38 2.90 -6.73
N CYS A 201 -17.04 3.02 -5.57
CA CYS A 201 -18.43 3.42 -5.39
C CYS A 201 -18.57 4.11 -4.03
N ASP A 202 -19.66 4.84 -3.80
CA ASP A 202 -19.99 5.39 -2.48
C ASP A 202 -20.14 4.31 -1.40
N CYS A 203 -20.42 3.06 -1.82
CA CYS A 203 -20.54 1.88 -0.99
C CYS A 203 -19.20 1.30 -0.47
N THR A 204 -18.08 1.64 -1.11
CA THR A 204 -16.76 1.10 -0.76
C THR A 204 -16.06 1.98 0.26
N GLN A 205 -15.30 1.37 1.17
CA GLN A 205 -14.49 2.09 2.17
C GLN A 205 -13.09 2.43 1.64
N ALA A 206 -12.60 1.71 0.63
CA ALA A 206 -11.25 1.86 0.11
C ALA A 206 -11.16 3.04 -0.87
N TYR A 207 -10.29 3.99 -0.53
CA TYR A 207 -9.92 5.09 -1.40
C TYR A 207 -8.71 4.74 -2.25
N PHE A 208 -8.60 5.39 -3.40
CA PHE A 208 -7.41 5.40 -4.23
C PHE A 208 -7.23 6.78 -4.87
N GLY A 209 -6.03 7.08 -5.31
CA GLY A 209 -5.68 8.39 -5.82
C GLY A 209 -4.28 8.77 -5.37
N TRP A 210 -3.82 9.93 -5.82
CA TRP A 210 -2.47 10.37 -5.49
C TRP A 210 -2.33 10.82 -4.03
N ARG A 211 -3.42 10.87 -3.22
CA ARG A 211 -3.38 11.05 -1.75
C ARG A 211 -2.45 10.04 -1.08
N SER A 212 -2.56 8.76 -1.44
CA SER A 212 -1.79 7.69 -0.80
C SER A 212 -0.27 7.89 -0.93
N ILE A 213 0.19 8.59 -1.99
CA ILE A 213 1.62 8.86 -2.19
C ILE A 213 2.21 9.68 -1.05
N TYR A 214 1.56 10.77 -0.65
CA TYR A 214 2.10 11.60 0.44
C TYR A 214 1.68 11.08 1.82
N GLU A 215 0.53 10.43 1.94
CA GLU A 215 0.09 9.80 3.19
C GLU A 215 1.11 8.76 3.67
N ASP A 216 1.44 7.78 2.82
CA ASP A 216 2.39 6.72 3.17
C ASP A 216 3.81 7.24 3.33
N ALA A 217 4.19 8.26 2.54
CA ALA A 217 5.46 8.93 2.68
C ALA A 217 5.58 9.67 4.02
N ILE A 218 4.57 10.43 4.45
CA ILE A 218 4.53 11.09 5.76
C ILE A 218 4.63 10.05 6.87
N ARG A 219 3.78 9.02 6.81
CA ARG A 219 3.72 7.96 7.82
C ARG A 219 5.08 7.32 8.01
N MET A 220 5.69 6.80 6.95
CA MET A 220 7.00 6.16 7.04
C MET A 220 8.11 7.14 7.42
N TYR A 221 8.07 8.39 6.93
CA TYR A 221 9.08 9.40 7.25
C TYR A 221 9.05 9.79 8.73
N VAL A 222 7.87 10.05 9.29
CA VAL A 222 7.70 10.45 10.70
C VAL A 222 8.05 9.28 11.62
N ILE A 223 7.46 8.10 11.41
CA ILE A 223 7.68 6.92 12.27
C ILE A 223 9.16 6.57 12.39
N LEU A 224 9.87 6.45 11.25
CA LEU A 224 11.28 6.07 11.27
C LEU A 224 12.17 7.15 11.89
N ASN A 225 11.91 8.44 11.65
CA ASN A 225 12.69 9.51 12.29
C ASN A 225 12.41 9.64 13.79
N VAL A 226 11.19 9.37 14.24
CA VAL A 226 10.85 9.32 15.67
C VAL A 226 11.57 8.16 16.34
N ILE A 227 11.51 6.94 15.80
CA ILE A 227 12.18 5.77 16.38
C ILE A 227 13.71 5.96 16.45
N ARG A 228 14.32 6.66 15.48
CA ARG A 228 15.75 7.04 15.53
C ARG A 228 16.14 7.80 16.79
N GLN A 229 15.21 8.49 17.46
CA GLN A 229 15.46 9.20 18.71
C GLN A 229 15.48 8.30 19.95
N PHE A 230 15.18 7.01 19.80
CA PHE A 230 15.18 6.00 20.87
C PHE A 230 16.24 4.91 20.56
N PRO A 231 17.55 5.21 20.66
CA PRO A 231 18.62 4.28 20.33
C PRO A 231 18.58 2.98 21.11
N GLU A 232 17.99 2.97 22.30
CA GLU A 232 17.74 1.76 23.10
C GLU A 232 16.93 0.69 22.36
N THR A 233 16.22 1.06 21.29
CA THR A 233 15.38 0.15 20.51
C THR A 233 16.05 -0.48 19.29
N TRP A 234 17.22 0.03 18.87
CA TRP A 234 17.90 -0.42 17.63
C TRP A 234 19.43 -0.50 17.70
N ASP A 235 20.07 -0.05 18.80
CA ASP A 235 21.51 -0.19 19.01
C ASP A 235 21.89 -1.60 19.51
N ALA A 236 23.11 -2.06 19.20
CA ALA A 236 23.59 -3.43 19.40
C ALA A 236 23.74 -3.85 20.88
N ASP A 237 23.77 -2.88 21.80
CA ASP A 237 23.76 -3.10 23.25
C ASP A 237 22.33 -3.14 23.83
N GLY A 238 21.31 -2.93 22.99
CA GLY A 238 19.90 -3.08 23.35
C GLY A 238 19.52 -4.54 23.62
N SER A 239 18.65 -4.75 24.61
CA SER A 239 18.04 -6.05 24.82
C SER A 239 17.13 -6.39 23.61
N PRO A 240 17.09 -7.64 23.11
CA PRO A 240 16.12 -8.08 22.08
C PRO A 240 14.66 -7.78 22.44
N ILE A 241 14.39 -7.50 23.72
CA ILE A 241 13.09 -7.18 24.30
C ILE A 241 12.60 -5.77 23.89
N ASP A 242 13.50 -4.85 23.56
CA ASP A 242 13.16 -3.45 23.22
C ASP A 242 13.22 -3.18 21.71
N ASP A 243 13.25 -4.21 20.88
CA ASP A 243 13.34 -4.09 19.42
C ASP A 243 12.17 -3.27 18.85
N TYR A 244 12.49 -2.15 18.19
CA TYR A 244 11.50 -1.24 17.61
C TYR A 244 10.54 -1.92 16.62
N ARG A 245 10.92 -3.06 16.06
CA ARG A 245 10.11 -3.82 15.11
C ARG A 245 8.89 -4.47 15.78
N HIS A 246 8.88 -4.51 17.11
CA HIS A 246 7.74 -4.93 17.93
C HIS A 246 6.83 -3.76 18.32
N LEU A 247 7.09 -2.53 17.89
CA LEU A 247 6.21 -1.40 18.19
C LEU A 247 4.97 -1.46 17.31
N ALA A 248 3.80 -1.29 17.93
CA ALA A 248 2.53 -1.26 17.20
C ALA A 248 2.53 -0.17 16.11
N ALA A 249 3.05 1.03 16.39
CA ALA A 249 3.15 2.11 15.41
C ALA A 249 4.06 1.76 14.22
N TYR A 250 5.16 1.04 14.45
CA TYR A 250 6.05 0.60 13.37
C TYR A 250 5.38 -0.48 12.51
N GLN A 251 4.78 -1.49 13.13
CA GLN A 251 4.09 -2.56 12.40
C GLN A 251 2.88 -2.01 11.61
N GLN A 252 2.14 -1.05 12.18
CA GLN A 252 1.04 -0.36 11.49
C GLN A 252 1.55 0.36 10.24
N ALA A 253 2.62 1.15 10.37
CA ALA A 253 3.19 1.89 9.25
C ALA A 253 3.76 0.98 8.15
N VAL A 254 4.45 -0.09 8.54
CA VAL A 254 4.92 -1.11 7.59
C VAL A 254 3.74 -1.72 6.85
N ARG A 255 2.67 -2.10 7.56
CA ARG A 255 1.49 -2.73 6.95
C ARG A 255 0.78 -1.75 5.99
N SER A 256 0.32 -0.61 6.48
CA SER A 256 -0.48 0.35 5.70
C SER A 256 0.23 0.80 4.43
N SER A 257 1.54 1.04 4.51
CA SER A 257 2.33 1.51 3.37
C SER A 257 2.84 0.40 2.46
N THR A 258 2.46 -0.87 2.69
CA THR A 258 2.81 -1.99 1.81
C THR A 258 1.64 -2.91 1.44
N GLU A 259 0.43 -2.62 1.92
CA GLU A 259 -0.80 -3.37 1.67
C GLU A 259 -1.15 -3.50 0.19
N SER A 260 -1.77 -4.62 -0.16
CA SER A 260 -2.21 -4.99 -1.52
C SER A 260 -3.72 -5.13 -1.59
N GLY A 261 -4.24 -5.16 -2.83
CA GLY A 261 -5.65 -5.37 -3.12
C GLY A 261 -6.46 -4.08 -3.34
N TYR A 262 -5.79 -2.94 -3.43
CA TYR A 262 -6.36 -1.68 -3.89
C TYR A 262 -6.36 -1.60 -5.42
N ARG A 263 -7.23 -0.76 -6.00
CA ARG A 263 -7.26 -0.52 -7.46
C ARG A 263 -5.97 0.11 -7.98
N SER A 264 -5.31 0.94 -7.18
CA SER A 264 -3.94 1.42 -7.42
C SER A 264 -3.06 1.07 -6.22
N GLU A 265 -1.91 0.46 -6.50
CA GLU A 265 -0.90 0.13 -5.47
C GLU A 265 0.41 0.89 -5.73
N ILE A 266 0.40 1.87 -6.62
CA ILE A 266 1.62 2.53 -7.11
C ILE A 266 2.34 3.25 -5.99
N ALA A 267 1.59 3.94 -5.11
CA ALA A 267 2.11 4.59 -3.90
C ALA A 267 2.90 3.62 -3.00
N MET A 268 2.52 2.34 -2.97
CA MET A 268 3.13 1.31 -2.10
C MET A 268 4.48 0.81 -2.63
N PHE A 269 4.80 1.04 -3.90
CA PHE A 269 5.99 0.45 -4.53
C PHE A 269 7.31 0.87 -3.86
N PRO A 270 7.58 2.17 -3.60
CA PRO A 270 8.84 2.57 -2.96
C PRO A 270 8.99 1.96 -1.55
N HIS A 271 7.89 1.87 -0.81
CA HIS A 271 7.86 1.32 0.55
C HIS A 271 8.11 -0.19 0.55
N ARG A 272 7.45 -0.93 -0.35
CA ARG A 272 7.69 -2.37 -0.57
C ARG A 272 9.12 -2.66 -0.99
N ASP A 273 9.65 -1.87 -1.91
CA ASP A 273 11.00 -2.04 -2.44
C ASP A 273 12.07 -1.66 -1.40
N PHE A 274 11.78 -0.72 -0.51
CA PHE A 274 12.65 -0.40 0.62
C PHE A 274 12.65 -1.52 1.66
N LEU A 275 11.47 -1.93 2.14
CA LEU A 275 11.32 -2.89 3.22
C LEU A 275 11.54 -4.34 2.79
N GLY A 276 11.53 -4.61 1.48
CA GLY A 276 11.57 -5.97 0.93
C GLY A 276 10.27 -6.72 1.13
N ILE A 277 9.13 -6.02 1.13
CA ILE A 277 7.79 -6.60 1.29
C ILE A 277 7.17 -6.89 -0.09
N GLU A 278 6.68 -8.11 -0.29
CA GLU A 278 6.08 -8.52 -1.55
C GLU A 278 4.65 -8.02 -1.72
N LYS A 279 4.21 -7.95 -2.97
CA LYS A 279 2.80 -7.86 -3.29
C LYS A 279 2.05 -9.06 -2.71
N GLY A 280 0.93 -8.79 -2.06
CA GLY A 280 0.10 -9.77 -1.37
C GLY A 280 0.66 -10.26 -0.03
N GLN A 281 1.76 -9.69 0.47
CA GLN A 281 2.24 -10.01 1.83
C GLN A 281 1.25 -9.54 2.90
N PHE A 282 0.78 -8.31 2.75
CA PHE A 282 -0.32 -7.74 3.52
C PHE A 282 -1.44 -7.38 2.55
N TRP A 283 -2.67 -7.70 2.94
CA TRP A 283 -3.89 -7.39 2.21
C TRP A 283 -4.69 -6.34 2.97
N TRP A 284 -5.32 -5.41 2.27
CA TRP A 284 -6.11 -4.35 2.93
C TRP A 284 -7.19 -4.90 3.86
N SER A 285 -7.83 -6.00 3.44
CA SER A 285 -8.69 -6.86 4.28
C SER A 285 -7.87 -8.04 4.81
N PRO A 286 -7.45 -8.03 6.08
CA PRO A 286 -6.49 -8.98 6.59
C PRO A 286 -7.04 -10.40 6.62
N ARG A 287 -6.21 -11.36 6.21
CA ARG A 287 -6.55 -12.79 6.21
C ARG A 287 -5.49 -13.56 6.97
N PRO A 288 -5.66 -13.79 8.28
CA PRO A 288 -4.65 -14.46 9.07
C PRO A 288 -4.35 -15.86 8.48
N HIS A 289 -3.09 -16.13 8.20
CA HIS A 289 -2.64 -17.38 7.58
C HIS A 289 -2.95 -18.61 8.45
N ASP A 290 -2.73 -18.49 9.76
CA ASP A 290 -3.00 -19.52 10.75
C ASP A 290 -3.78 -18.93 11.93
N VAL A 291 -5.11 -18.89 11.81
CA VAL A 291 -5.98 -18.39 12.88
C VAL A 291 -5.82 -19.20 14.17
N THR A 292 -5.54 -20.50 14.12
CA THR A 292 -5.39 -21.32 15.33
C THR A 292 -4.19 -20.88 16.15
N ARG A 293 -3.08 -20.53 15.48
CA ARG A 293 -1.90 -19.93 16.11
C ARG A 293 -2.22 -18.59 16.76
N TRP A 294 -3.01 -17.74 16.11
CA TRP A 294 -3.24 -16.36 16.55
C TRP A 294 -4.51 -16.15 17.41
N LYS A 295 -5.37 -17.15 17.58
CA LYS A 295 -6.70 -17.01 18.21
C LYS A 295 -6.68 -16.43 19.62
N HIS A 296 -5.56 -16.54 20.33
CA HIS A 296 -5.40 -16.08 21.70
C HIS A 296 -5.17 -14.56 21.82
N ILE A 297 -4.77 -13.90 20.72
CA ILE A 297 -4.55 -12.45 20.64
C ILE A 297 -5.50 -11.74 19.66
N MET A 298 -6.26 -12.47 18.85
CA MET A 298 -7.24 -11.87 17.94
C MET A 298 -8.59 -11.63 18.63
N ARG A 299 -9.30 -10.57 18.21
CA ARG A 299 -10.74 -10.43 18.44
C ARG A 299 -11.46 -10.31 17.10
N PHE A 300 -12.58 -11.02 17.01
CA PHE A 300 -13.45 -11.04 15.84
C PHE A 300 -14.70 -10.25 16.14
N ASP A 301 -15.27 -9.61 15.13
CA ASP A 301 -16.59 -8.99 15.28
C ASP A 301 -17.64 -10.05 15.67
N ALA A 302 -18.81 -9.58 16.10
CA ALA A 302 -19.89 -10.42 16.63
C ALA A 302 -20.27 -11.64 15.74
N ASN A 303 -20.02 -11.57 14.42
CA ASN A 303 -20.29 -12.67 13.48
C ASN A 303 -19.01 -13.27 12.86
N GLY A 304 -17.85 -12.64 13.04
CA GLY A 304 -16.61 -12.91 12.32
C GLY A 304 -16.04 -14.30 12.57
N PHE A 305 -16.16 -14.83 13.80
CA PHE A 305 -15.68 -16.19 14.10
C PHE A 305 -16.57 -17.29 13.49
N GLN A 306 -17.90 -17.09 13.48
CA GLN A 306 -18.83 -18.04 12.87
C GLN A 306 -18.73 -18.02 11.35
N ASN A 307 -18.57 -16.82 10.78
CA ASN A 307 -18.33 -16.66 9.37
C ASN A 307 -16.98 -17.33 9.02
N TYR A 308 -15.92 -17.18 9.85
CA TYR A 308 -14.61 -17.86 9.67
C TYR A 308 -14.73 -19.37 9.53
N GLN A 309 -15.50 -20.00 10.42
CA GLN A 309 -15.76 -21.44 10.35
C GLN A 309 -16.49 -21.81 9.06
N LYS A 310 -17.50 -21.03 8.63
CA LYS A 310 -18.24 -21.28 7.39
C LYS A 310 -17.39 -21.13 6.13
N GLY A 311 -16.43 -20.19 6.09
CA GLY A 311 -15.55 -20.03 4.93
C GLY A 311 -14.47 -21.11 4.81
N LEU A 312 -13.97 -21.64 5.94
CA LEU A 312 -13.08 -22.81 5.92
C LEU A 312 -13.76 -24.03 5.30
N ASP A 313 -15.02 -24.27 5.66
CA ASP A 313 -15.81 -25.39 5.13
C ASP A 313 -16.15 -25.23 3.63
N ARG A 314 -16.22 -23.99 3.12
CA ARG A 314 -16.60 -23.67 1.73
C ARG A 314 -15.43 -23.71 0.73
N PHE A 315 -14.19 -23.46 1.18
CA PHE A 315 -13.00 -23.43 0.29
C PHE A 315 -12.09 -24.65 0.39
N GLY A 316 -12.42 -25.64 1.22
CA GLY A 316 -11.78 -26.96 1.17
C GLY A 316 -10.26 -26.92 1.36
N PHE A 317 -9.76 -26.23 2.39
CA PHE A 317 -8.41 -26.47 2.90
C PHE A 317 -8.50 -27.52 4.01
N PRO A 318 -8.30 -28.82 3.73
CA PRO A 318 -8.13 -29.78 4.81
C PRO A 318 -6.76 -29.52 5.45
N TYR A 319 -6.76 -29.01 6.68
CA TYR A 319 -5.75 -29.42 7.63
C TYR A 319 -5.96 -30.92 7.86
N SER A 320 -5.22 -31.76 7.15
CA SER A 320 -5.04 -33.15 7.55
C SER A 320 -3.64 -33.28 8.12
N ASP A 321 -3.57 -33.17 9.45
CA ASP A 321 -2.67 -34.05 10.19
C ASP A 321 -3.09 -35.48 9.84
N ASP A 322 -2.26 -36.23 9.11
CA ASP A 322 -2.07 -37.65 9.45
C ASP A 322 -0.91 -38.29 8.68
N GLU A 323 -0.20 -39.11 9.45
CA GLU A 323 0.91 -39.95 9.09
C GLU A 323 0.52 -41.11 8.14
N SER A 324 1.53 -41.63 7.44
CA SER A 324 1.69 -43.03 7.02
C SER A 324 0.89 -43.59 5.82
N ASP A 325 1.66 -43.92 4.78
CA ASP A 325 1.68 -45.15 3.98
C ASP A 325 0.55 -46.19 4.16
N ALA A 326 -0.09 -46.60 3.05
CA ALA A 326 -0.03 -47.98 2.51
C ALA A 326 -1.13 -48.28 1.45
N GLU A 327 -0.67 -48.63 0.25
CA GLU A 327 -1.12 -49.73 -0.63
C GLU A 327 -2.62 -50.07 -0.84
N SER A 328 -3.05 -49.90 -2.10
CA SER A 328 -3.48 -50.98 -3.03
C SER A 328 -4.97 -51.28 -3.36
N HIS A 329 -5.17 -51.39 -4.68
CA HIS A 329 -5.99 -52.32 -5.49
C HIS A 329 -7.52 -52.24 -5.67
N ASP A 330 -7.87 -52.16 -6.98
CA ASP A 330 -8.94 -52.84 -7.75
C ASP A 330 -10.42 -52.52 -7.44
N GLY A 331 -11.37 -52.47 -8.39
CA GLY A 331 -11.39 -52.67 -9.84
C GLY A 331 -12.86 -52.92 -10.29
N SER A 332 -13.23 -52.39 -11.47
CA SER A 332 -14.16 -52.99 -12.45
C SER A 332 -15.69 -53.09 -12.22
N SER A 333 -16.43 -52.29 -13.01
CA SER A 333 -17.39 -52.69 -14.07
C SER A 333 -18.89 -52.98 -13.83
N THR A 334 -19.64 -52.42 -14.81
CA THR A 334 -20.88 -52.91 -15.49
C THR A 334 -22.21 -52.92 -14.72
N LYS A 335 -23.41 -52.80 -15.31
CA LYS A 335 -24.04 -52.18 -16.51
C LYS A 335 -25.50 -52.73 -16.50
N SER A 336 -26.44 -51.97 -17.07
CA SER A 336 -27.76 -52.43 -17.60
C SER A 336 -28.91 -52.68 -16.61
N SER A 337 -30.20 -52.53 -16.94
CA SER A 337 -30.99 -51.85 -17.99
C SER A 337 -32.48 -52.15 -17.72
N ASN A 338 -33.35 -51.19 -18.06
CA ASN A 338 -34.72 -51.31 -18.64
C ASN A 338 -35.99 -51.60 -17.80
N GLY A 339 -36.93 -50.64 -17.92
CA GLY A 339 -38.35 -50.80 -18.35
C GLY A 339 -39.39 -51.03 -17.25
N SER A 340 -40.60 -50.44 -17.22
CA SER A 340 -41.36 -49.45 -18.01
C SER A 340 -42.81 -49.35 -17.45
N ASN A 341 -43.39 -48.13 -17.40
CA ASN A 341 -44.83 -47.72 -17.47
C ASN A 341 -45.83 -48.13 -16.35
N ALA A 342 -46.42 -47.18 -15.59
CA ALA A 342 -47.61 -46.29 -15.86
C ALA A 342 -48.79 -46.82 -14.99
N ASP A 343 -49.62 -46.08 -14.24
CA ASP A 343 -50.17 -44.72 -14.26
C ASP A 343 -50.65 -44.29 -12.84
N ASP A 344 -51.06 -43.02 -12.74
CA ASP A 344 -52.01 -42.37 -11.82
C ASP A 344 -51.55 -41.62 -10.55
N ASP A 345 -51.66 -40.29 -10.72
CA ASP A 345 -52.37 -39.30 -9.89
C ASP A 345 -51.67 -38.54 -8.76
N SER A 346 -51.80 -37.21 -8.91
CA SER A 346 -51.80 -36.12 -7.92
C SER A 346 -50.47 -35.59 -7.35
N ASP A 347 -50.16 -34.36 -7.80
CA ASP A 347 -49.91 -33.17 -6.96
C ASP A 347 -48.64 -33.16 -6.09
N ASP A 348 -47.61 -32.42 -6.54
CA ASP A 348 -46.93 -31.34 -5.80
C ASP A 348 -45.65 -30.94 -6.57
N GLY A 349 -45.44 -29.63 -6.72
CA GLY A 349 -44.32 -29.06 -7.45
C GLY A 349 -43.11 -28.85 -6.54
N SER A 350 -41.92 -29.20 -7.05
CA SER A 350 -40.68 -28.45 -6.81
C SER A 350 -39.56 -29.13 -7.61
N ALA A 351 -39.19 -28.49 -8.72
CA ALA A 351 -37.91 -28.70 -9.34
C ALA A 351 -36.90 -27.85 -8.56
N ASP A 352 -36.08 -28.48 -7.72
CA ASP A 352 -34.93 -27.81 -7.13
C ASP A 352 -33.87 -27.65 -8.22
N GLU A 353 -33.94 -26.53 -8.93
CA GLU A 353 -32.76 -25.93 -9.56
C GLU A 353 -31.75 -25.58 -8.45
N PRO A 354 -30.44 -25.65 -8.69
CA PRO A 354 -29.49 -25.16 -7.72
C PRO A 354 -29.71 -23.65 -7.60
N GLU A 355 -30.21 -23.20 -6.43
CA GLU A 355 -30.35 -21.79 -6.11
C GLU A 355 -29.05 -21.06 -6.48
N GLU A 356 -29.15 -20.21 -7.49
CA GLU A 356 -28.14 -19.22 -7.83
C GLU A 356 -28.12 -18.25 -6.64
N LYS A 357 -27.22 -18.51 -5.70
CA LYS A 357 -27.18 -17.76 -4.44
C LYS A 357 -26.82 -16.31 -4.71
N ASP A 358 -27.59 -15.44 -4.06
CA ASP A 358 -27.52 -13.99 -4.11
C ASP A 358 -26.06 -13.49 -4.00
N PRO A 359 -25.58 -12.62 -4.92
CA PRO A 359 -24.28 -11.96 -4.78
C PRO A 359 -24.07 -11.27 -3.42
N GLU A 360 -25.14 -10.81 -2.75
CA GLU A 360 -25.07 -10.26 -1.39
C GLU A 360 -24.62 -11.29 -0.32
N GLU A 361 -24.84 -12.59 -0.53
CA GLU A 361 -24.32 -13.65 0.37
C GLU A 361 -22.81 -13.89 0.19
N VAL A 362 -22.24 -13.55 -0.97
CA VAL A 362 -20.80 -13.69 -1.25
C VAL A 362 -20.03 -12.48 -0.70
N GLU A 363 -20.63 -11.30 -0.69
CA GLU A 363 -20.00 -10.08 -0.17
C GLU A 363 -19.95 -10.03 1.37
N ASN A 364 -20.84 -10.77 2.06
CA ASN A 364 -20.82 -10.97 3.52
C ASN A 364 -19.74 -11.98 4.02
N MET A 365 -18.81 -12.43 3.16
CA MET A 365 -17.79 -13.44 3.51
C MET A 365 -16.45 -12.90 4.02
N PHE A 366 -16.29 -11.58 4.17
CA PHE A 366 -15.07 -10.99 4.72
C PHE A 366 -15.19 -10.80 6.24
N TYR A 367 -14.38 -11.52 7.03
CA TYR A 367 -14.34 -11.32 8.49
C TYR A 367 -13.62 -10.03 8.80
N THR A 368 -14.16 -9.22 9.71
CA THR A 368 -13.44 -8.05 10.22
C THR A 368 -12.86 -8.41 11.58
N LEU A 369 -11.54 -8.25 11.72
CA LEU A 369 -10.92 -8.26 13.04
C LEU A 369 -11.38 -7.00 13.78
N GLU A 370 -11.89 -7.14 15.01
CA GLU A 370 -12.23 -5.99 15.87
C GLU A 370 -11.00 -5.16 16.19
N PHE A 371 -9.84 -5.81 16.34
CA PHE A 371 -8.55 -5.13 16.40
C PHE A 371 -7.44 -6.00 15.80
N TYR A 372 -6.44 -5.31 15.26
CA TYR A 372 -5.25 -5.96 14.72
C TYR A 372 -4.20 -6.13 15.82
N PRO A 373 -3.59 -7.31 16.01
CA PRO A 373 -2.64 -7.59 17.09
C PRO A 373 -1.24 -6.95 16.91
N LEU A 374 -1.18 -5.74 16.37
CA LEU A 374 0.06 -5.00 16.19
C LEU A 374 0.70 -4.72 17.55
N GLY A 375 2.00 -4.94 17.62
CA GLY A 375 2.80 -4.81 18.83
C GLY A 375 2.58 -5.89 19.90
N LEU A 376 1.77 -6.92 19.59
CA LEU A 376 1.59 -8.12 20.44
C LEU A 376 2.36 -9.34 19.94
N MET A 377 3.00 -9.24 18.77
CA MET A 377 3.71 -10.34 18.14
C MET A 377 5.12 -9.94 17.74
N SER A 378 6.00 -10.94 17.62
CA SER A 378 7.34 -10.71 17.10
C SER A 378 7.28 -10.17 15.66
N TYR A 379 8.35 -9.54 15.19
CA TYR A 379 8.36 -9.01 13.82
C TYR A 379 8.24 -10.12 12.78
N ASP A 380 8.86 -11.28 13.03
CA ASP A 380 8.74 -12.44 12.15
C ASP A 380 7.31 -12.99 12.16
N ASP A 381 6.66 -13.04 13.32
CA ASP A 381 5.24 -13.41 13.43
C ASP A 381 4.34 -12.44 12.67
N PHE A 382 4.60 -11.14 12.77
CA PHE A 382 3.90 -10.09 12.02
C PHE A 382 4.04 -10.28 10.52
N LEU A 383 5.25 -10.54 10.03
CA LEU A 383 5.46 -10.84 8.62
C LEU A 383 4.70 -12.09 8.19
N ASN A 384 4.61 -13.12 9.04
CA ASN A 384 3.89 -14.36 8.75
C ASN A 384 2.39 -14.31 9.08
N PHE A 385 1.86 -13.16 9.49
CA PHE A 385 0.49 -13.08 10.01
C PHE A 385 -0.55 -13.31 8.92
N GLU A 386 -0.44 -12.64 7.76
CA GLU A 386 -1.42 -12.75 6.66
C GLU A 386 -1.01 -13.72 5.55
N LYS A 387 0.29 -13.82 5.29
CA LYS A 387 0.86 -14.74 4.30
C LYS A 387 2.17 -15.29 4.84
N LEU A 388 2.40 -16.60 4.73
CA LEU A 388 3.67 -17.20 5.11
C LEU A 388 4.81 -16.57 4.29
N LEU A 389 5.86 -16.14 4.98
CA LEU A 389 7.06 -15.61 4.38
C LEU A 389 7.95 -16.76 3.92
N GLU A 390 8.08 -16.95 2.60
CA GLU A 390 9.12 -17.82 2.06
C GLU A 390 10.51 -17.19 2.29
N TYR A 391 11.56 -18.01 2.25
CA TYR A 391 12.94 -17.53 2.42
C TYR A 391 13.27 -16.45 1.36
N ARG A 392 13.74 -15.28 1.82
CA ARG A 392 14.11 -14.15 0.95
C ARG A 392 15.63 -13.95 0.91
N PRO A 393 16.26 -14.00 -0.27
CA PRO A 393 17.67 -13.67 -0.41
C PRO A 393 17.94 -12.21 -0.04
N SER A 394 19.00 -11.97 0.72
CA SER A 394 19.53 -10.63 0.99
C SER A 394 20.56 -10.21 -0.07
N PRO A 395 20.89 -8.90 -0.23
CA PRO A 395 21.92 -8.48 -1.18
C PRO A 395 23.28 -9.20 -0.99
N PRO A 396 23.75 -9.49 0.24
CA PRO A 396 24.93 -10.33 0.49
C PRO A 396 24.78 -11.82 0.11
N ASP A 397 23.57 -12.36 0.05
CA ASP A 397 23.36 -13.78 -0.30
C ASP A 397 23.65 -14.04 -1.78
N ILE A 398 23.42 -13.06 -2.66
CA ILE A 398 23.66 -13.20 -4.10
C ILE A 398 25.13 -13.55 -4.41
N PRO A 399 26.14 -12.76 -3.99
CA PRO A 399 27.53 -13.12 -4.23
C PRO A 399 27.94 -14.40 -3.48
N ARG A 400 27.31 -14.70 -2.33
CA ARG A 400 27.60 -15.91 -1.56
C ARG A 400 27.13 -17.17 -2.31
N VAL A 401 25.90 -17.19 -2.80
CA VAL A 401 25.36 -18.30 -3.59
C VAL A 401 26.08 -18.43 -4.92
N ARG A 402 26.38 -17.30 -5.60
CA ARG A 402 27.22 -17.32 -6.81
C ARG A 402 28.58 -17.96 -6.55
N SER A 403 29.22 -17.65 -5.43
CA SER A 403 30.47 -18.27 -5.02
C SER A 403 30.30 -19.77 -4.75
N LEU A 404 29.22 -20.19 -4.07
CA LEU A 404 28.94 -21.62 -3.85
C LEU A 404 28.75 -22.39 -5.16
N LEU A 405 27.97 -21.85 -6.10
CA LEU A 405 27.76 -22.43 -7.43
C LEU A 405 29.09 -22.56 -8.20
N PHE A 406 29.94 -21.53 -8.11
CA PHE A 406 31.28 -21.57 -8.69
C PHE A 406 32.16 -22.66 -8.05
N HIS A 407 32.14 -22.82 -6.72
CA HIS A 407 32.90 -23.87 -6.03
C HIS A 407 32.42 -25.29 -6.38
N ILE A 408 31.17 -25.45 -6.79
CA ILE A 408 30.60 -26.71 -7.29
C ILE A 408 31.01 -26.98 -8.76
N GLY A 409 31.72 -26.05 -9.38
CA GLY A 409 32.29 -26.20 -10.73
C GLY A 409 31.48 -25.55 -11.84
N LEU A 410 30.48 -24.71 -11.50
CA LEU A 410 29.68 -24.01 -12.50
C LEU A 410 30.38 -22.73 -12.97
N PRO A 411 30.44 -22.47 -14.29
CA PRO A 411 30.90 -21.19 -14.81
C PRO A 411 30.05 -20.02 -14.29
N PRO A 412 30.61 -18.81 -14.18
CA PRO A 412 29.88 -17.62 -13.74
C PRO A 412 28.60 -17.35 -14.55
N GLU A 413 28.61 -17.62 -15.85
CA GLU A 413 27.46 -17.39 -16.75
C GLU A 413 26.31 -18.38 -16.48
N ILE A 414 26.64 -19.61 -16.11
CA ILE A 414 25.63 -20.63 -15.72
C ILE A 414 25.10 -20.33 -14.33
N SER A 415 25.98 -19.88 -13.42
CA SER A 415 25.57 -19.46 -12.08
C SER A 415 24.59 -18.28 -12.15
N ASP A 416 24.87 -17.28 -12.98
CA ASP A 416 23.98 -16.13 -13.17
C ASP A 416 22.64 -16.55 -13.77
N ARG A 417 22.62 -17.48 -14.73
CA ARG A 417 21.37 -18.04 -15.28
C ARG A 417 20.57 -18.84 -14.27
N ILE A 418 21.23 -19.56 -13.36
CA ILE A 418 20.54 -20.29 -12.28
C ILE A 418 19.92 -19.31 -11.30
N LEU A 419 20.65 -18.28 -10.89
CA LEU A 419 20.13 -17.24 -10.01
C LEU A 419 18.96 -16.49 -10.67
N GLU A 420 19.07 -16.16 -11.96
CA GLU A 420 17.99 -15.55 -12.74
C GLU A 420 16.78 -16.50 -12.87
N TYR A 421 16.99 -17.77 -13.20
CA TYR A 421 15.93 -18.76 -13.34
C TYR A 421 15.20 -19.04 -12.03
N ALA A 422 15.93 -19.05 -10.91
CA ALA A 422 15.37 -19.26 -9.58
C ALA A 422 14.74 -17.99 -8.97
N ASP A 423 14.72 -16.88 -9.71
CA ASP A 423 14.34 -15.55 -9.20
C ASP A 423 15.07 -15.21 -7.88
N TYR A 424 16.33 -15.65 -7.76
CA TYR A 424 17.17 -15.43 -6.59
C TYR A 424 17.75 -14.02 -6.65
N ALA A 425 16.88 -13.02 -6.54
CA ALA A 425 17.21 -11.61 -6.48
C ALA A 425 16.97 -11.08 -5.05
N PRO A 426 17.73 -10.08 -4.60
CA PRO A 426 17.48 -9.46 -3.30
C PRO A 426 16.08 -8.86 -3.29
N ARG A 427 15.26 -9.24 -2.30
CA ARG A 427 13.95 -8.62 -2.08
C ARG A 427 14.12 -7.50 -1.05
N GLY A 428 14.21 -6.27 -1.53
CA GLY A 428 14.44 -5.09 -0.70
C GLY A 428 15.77 -4.37 -0.99
N SER A 429 15.84 -3.07 -0.71
CA SER A 429 17.09 -2.31 -0.83
C SER A 429 17.98 -2.40 0.42
N LEU A 430 17.46 -2.87 1.55
CA LEU A 430 18.18 -2.94 2.83
C LEU A 430 19.29 -4.00 2.83
N PRO A 431 20.52 -3.66 3.24
CA PRO A 431 21.61 -4.62 3.44
C PRO A 431 21.29 -5.68 4.51
N VAL A 432 20.57 -5.28 5.56
CA VAL A 432 20.05 -6.19 6.61
C VAL A 432 18.53 -6.23 6.49
N PRO A 433 17.95 -7.33 5.97
CA PRO A 433 16.52 -7.43 5.72
C PRO A 433 15.68 -7.15 6.97
N GLY A 434 14.59 -6.40 6.79
CA GLY A 434 13.64 -6.08 7.86
C GLY A 434 14.19 -5.19 8.98
N GLN A 435 15.43 -4.68 8.87
CA GLN A 435 16.07 -3.85 9.90
C GLN A 435 16.53 -2.50 9.32
N PRO A 436 15.60 -1.59 8.97
CA PRO A 436 15.93 -0.28 8.42
C PRO A 436 16.85 0.57 9.31
N LEU A 437 16.77 0.44 10.64
CA LEU A 437 17.59 1.23 11.58
C LEU A 437 18.95 0.60 11.89
N HIS A 438 19.25 -0.57 11.35
CA HIS A 438 20.55 -1.21 11.56
C HIS A 438 21.69 -0.30 11.02
N PRO A 439 22.85 -0.18 11.71
CA PRO A 439 23.93 0.72 11.29
C PRO A 439 24.40 0.54 9.84
N GLN A 440 24.39 -0.69 9.32
CA GLN A 440 24.73 -0.98 7.91
C GLN A 440 23.69 -0.46 6.91
N CYS A 441 22.44 -0.24 7.34
CA CYS A 441 21.34 0.25 6.53
C CYS A 441 21.28 1.77 6.45
N ARG A 442 22.09 2.51 7.23
CA ARG A 442 22.02 3.97 7.37
C ARG A 442 21.97 4.72 6.03
N GLN A 443 22.82 4.33 5.07
CA GLN A 443 22.86 4.99 3.77
C GLN A 443 21.57 4.79 2.96
N GLU A 444 21.01 3.58 2.98
CA GLU A 444 19.76 3.25 2.29
C GLU A 444 18.55 3.88 2.98
N LEU A 445 18.54 3.88 4.32
CA LEU A 445 17.55 4.57 5.14
C LEU A 445 17.54 6.07 4.83
N ASP A 446 18.70 6.74 4.84
CA ASP A 446 18.78 8.18 4.54
C ASP A 446 18.34 8.46 3.09
N ARG A 447 18.61 7.57 2.13
CA ARG A 447 18.09 7.72 0.76
C ARG A 447 16.57 7.59 0.71
N TYR A 448 16.02 6.62 1.42
CA TYR A 448 14.58 6.37 1.48
C TYR A 448 13.82 7.50 2.18
N LEU A 449 14.31 8.00 3.32
CA LEU A 449 13.68 9.11 4.03
C LEU A 449 13.68 10.39 3.19
N GLU A 450 14.78 10.67 2.48
CA GLU A 450 14.80 11.79 1.54
C GLU A 450 13.83 11.55 0.37
N HIS A 451 13.69 10.32 -0.10
CA HIS A 451 12.69 9.99 -1.12
C HIS A 451 11.26 10.23 -0.63
N CYS A 452 10.89 9.76 0.56
CA CYS A 452 9.60 10.03 1.19
C CYS A 452 9.35 11.55 1.29
N TRP A 453 10.32 12.31 1.79
CA TRP A 453 10.21 13.77 1.84
C TRP A 453 9.94 14.39 0.46
N GLN A 454 10.68 13.97 -0.56
CA GLN A 454 10.48 14.45 -1.93
C GLN A 454 9.09 14.08 -2.49
N LEU A 455 8.51 12.93 -2.11
CA LEU A 455 7.14 12.59 -2.49
C LEU A 455 6.14 13.58 -1.89
N VAL A 456 6.28 13.90 -0.60
CA VAL A 456 5.45 14.92 0.08
C VAL A 456 5.59 16.27 -0.62
N VAL A 457 6.81 16.71 -0.89
CA VAL A 457 7.10 17.99 -1.58
C VAL A 457 6.46 18.04 -2.97
N ARG A 458 6.56 16.97 -3.75
CA ARG A 458 5.98 16.89 -5.11
C ARG A 458 4.46 16.92 -5.10
N CYS A 459 3.84 16.17 -4.18
CA CYS A 459 2.39 16.20 -3.99
C CYS A 459 1.91 17.57 -3.47
N TYR A 460 2.68 18.21 -2.57
CA TYR A 460 2.39 19.56 -2.10
C TYR A 460 2.45 20.58 -3.25
N MET A 461 3.49 20.49 -4.08
CA MET A 461 3.63 21.31 -5.29
C MET A 461 2.48 21.10 -6.28
N LEU A 462 2.08 19.85 -6.54
CA LEU A 462 0.92 19.54 -7.38
C LEU A 462 -0.37 20.14 -6.80
N GLY A 463 -0.60 19.94 -5.49
CA GLY A 463 -1.78 20.47 -4.84
C GLY A 463 -1.87 21.99 -4.89
N ASN A 464 -0.75 22.70 -4.81
CA ASN A 464 -0.72 24.16 -4.97
C ASN A 464 -1.11 24.63 -6.38
N GLU A 465 -0.73 23.89 -7.44
CA GLU A 465 -1.17 24.20 -8.81
C GLU A 465 -2.67 23.97 -9.02
N LEU A 466 -3.26 23.12 -8.17
CA LEU A 466 -4.67 22.76 -8.19
C LEU A 466 -5.49 23.52 -7.14
N ASP A 467 -4.87 24.42 -6.37
CA ASP A 467 -5.49 25.07 -5.23
C ASP A 467 -6.80 25.77 -5.59
N GLY A 468 -7.84 25.57 -4.76
CA GLY A 468 -9.19 26.07 -4.99
C GLY A 468 -10.03 25.31 -6.03
N ARG A 469 -9.45 24.36 -6.80
CA ARG A 469 -10.22 23.53 -7.75
C ARG A 469 -10.79 22.31 -7.03
N ASP A 470 -12.09 22.04 -7.21
CA ASP A 470 -12.78 20.89 -6.60
C ASP A 470 -12.56 20.76 -5.06
N GLY A 471 -12.43 21.89 -4.35
CA GLY A 471 -12.19 21.90 -2.90
C GLY A 471 -10.75 21.53 -2.51
N MET A 472 -9.81 21.55 -3.45
CA MET A 472 -8.39 21.32 -3.19
C MET A 472 -7.83 22.38 -2.24
N ASP A 473 -7.37 21.95 -1.07
CA ASP A 473 -6.58 22.72 -0.11
C ASP A 473 -5.45 21.81 0.40
N ILE A 474 -4.32 21.85 -0.30
CA ILE A 474 -3.22 20.93 -0.03
C ILE A 474 -2.55 21.20 1.33
N GLU A 475 -2.59 22.45 1.79
CA GLU A 475 -2.02 22.79 3.10
C GLU A 475 -2.83 22.11 4.20
N SER A 476 -4.15 22.28 4.20
CA SER A 476 -5.02 21.64 5.18
C SER A 476 -4.92 20.11 5.10
N PHE A 477 -4.93 19.53 3.89
CA PHE A 477 -4.83 18.08 3.75
C PHE A 477 -3.54 17.50 4.30
N VAL A 478 -2.38 18.05 3.92
CA VAL A 478 -1.09 17.54 4.42
C VAL A 478 -0.94 17.80 5.91
N ARG A 479 -1.45 18.93 6.42
CA ARG A 479 -1.46 19.23 7.86
C ARG A 479 -2.25 18.19 8.65
N GLU A 480 -3.44 17.83 8.19
CA GLU A 480 -4.25 16.78 8.83
C GLU A 480 -3.55 15.42 8.76
N GLU A 481 -2.93 15.03 7.64
CA GLU A 481 -2.18 13.76 7.59
C GLU A 481 -1.02 13.70 8.61
N VAL A 482 -0.31 14.81 8.80
CA VAL A 482 0.78 14.87 9.80
C VAL A 482 0.20 14.72 11.20
N LYS A 483 -0.94 15.38 11.50
CA LYS A 483 -1.61 15.24 12.80
C LYS A 483 -2.10 13.82 13.03
N ASP A 484 -2.77 13.22 12.05
CA ASP A 484 -3.27 11.85 12.12
C ASP A 484 -2.12 10.87 12.34
N CYS A 485 -1.01 11.02 11.60
CA CYS A 485 0.20 10.23 11.81
C CYS A 485 0.78 10.40 13.24
N LEU A 486 0.80 11.63 13.76
CA LEU A 486 1.24 11.88 15.13
C LEU A 486 0.31 11.25 16.15
N VAL A 487 -1.00 11.28 15.95
CA VAL A 487 -1.98 10.61 16.82
C VAL A 487 -1.81 9.09 16.75
N GLU A 488 -1.61 8.53 15.55
CA GLU A 488 -1.38 7.09 15.33
C GLU A 488 -0.20 6.56 16.16
N LEU A 489 0.88 7.35 16.33
CA LEU A 489 2.06 6.97 17.12
C LEU A 489 1.72 6.50 18.54
N PHE A 490 0.71 7.09 19.17
CA PHE A 490 0.36 6.83 20.57
C PHE A 490 -1.11 6.47 20.80
N SER A 491 -1.90 6.37 19.73
CA SER A 491 -3.32 6.01 19.81
C SER A 491 -3.54 4.61 20.38
N CYS A 492 -4.65 4.46 21.10
CA CYS A 492 -5.20 3.17 21.50
C CYS A 492 -6.62 3.10 20.98
N ARG A 493 -6.97 2.05 20.25
CA ARG A 493 -8.35 1.80 19.79
C ARG A 493 -9.28 1.30 20.91
N CYS A 494 -8.99 1.71 22.14
CA CYS A 494 -9.48 1.12 23.37
C CYS A 494 -10.20 2.25 24.09
N ASP A 495 -11.54 2.23 24.00
CA ASP A 495 -12.52 3.18 24.55
C ASP A 495 -11.98 4.49 25.16
N GLY A 496 -11.98 5.56 24.35
CA GLY A 496 -12.14 6.94 24.84
C GLY A 496 -10.90 7.71 25.29
N VAL A 497 -9.67 7.18 25.21
CA VAL A 497 -8.45 7.97 25.56
C VAL A 497 -7.97 8.87 24.40
N HIS A 498 -8.57 8.73 23.21
CA HIS A 498 -8.27 9.51 22.00
C HIS A 498 -8.43 11.03 22.21
N ASP A 499 -9.37 11.47 23.05
CA ASP A 499 -9.74 12.88 23.20
C ASP A 499 -8.65 13.78 23.82
N SER A 500 -7.64 13.22 24.50
CA SER A 500 -6.67 14.05 25.24
C SER A 500 -5.61 14.74 24.35
N PHE A 501 -5.35 14.19 23.15
CA PHE A 501 -4.40 14.73 22.17
C PHE A 501 -5.03 15.04 20.80
N CYS A 502 -6.23 14.53 20.50
CA CYS A 502 -6.99 15.04 19.35
C CYS A 502 -7.25 16.55 19.53
N GLY A 503 -6.90 17.36 18.53
CA GLY A 503 -7.04 18.82 18.58
C GLY A 503 -6.02 19.54 19.48
N PHE A 504 -4.78 19.04 19.58
CA PHE A 504 -3.71 19.75 20.31
C PHE A 504 -3.39 21.16 19.77
N ASP A 505 -3.88 21.47 18.58
CA ASP A 505 -3.78 22.75 17.87
C ASP A 505 -5.10 23.53 17.83
N ALA A 506 -6.20 23.00 18.39
CA ALA A 506 -7.44 23.75 18.52
C ALA A 506 -7.17 24.98 19.42
N GLU A 507 -7.56 26.17 18.96
CA GLU A 507 -7.60 27.35 19.83
C GLU A 507 -8.40 26.99 21.07
N LEU A 508 -7.80 27.18 22.26
CA LEU A 508 -8.49 27.00 23.53
C LEU A 508 -9.67 27.98 23.58
N THR A 509 -10.84 27.57 23.10
CA THR A 509 -12.09 28.23 23.44
C THR A 509 -12.29 28.02 24.94
N GLU A 510 -12.62 29.09 25.65
CA GLU A 510 -12.56 29.26 27.10
C GLU A 510 -13.49 28.32 27.93
N ASP A 511 -13.93 27.17 27.41
CA ASP A 511 -14.96 26.32 28.05
C ASP A 511 -14.46 24.91 28.48
N PHE A 512 -13.16 24.67 28.57
CA PHE A 512 -12.65 23.47 29.26
C PHE A 512 -12.45 23.73 30.77
N ASP A 513 -13.55 24.08 31.44
CA ASP A 513 -13.63 24.03 32.89
C ASP A 513 -14.51 22.84 33.31
N VAL A 514 -13.91 21.97 34.13
CA VAL A 514 -14.56 20.97 35.00
C VAL A 514 -15.09 19.69 34.33
N VAL A 515 -14.27 18.62 34.30
CA VAL A 515 -14.63 17.34 34.95
C VAL A 515 -13.36 16.71 35.54
N ARG A 516 -13.45 16.32 36.82
CA ARG A 516 -12.39 15.69 37.64
C ARG A 516 -12.17 14.22 37.31
#